data_AF-A0A3D4QTY0-F1
#
_entry.id   AF-A0A3D4QTY0-F1
#
_cell.length_a   1.000
_cell.length_b   1.000
_cell.length_c   1.000
_cell.angle_alpha   90.00
_cell.angle_beta   90.00
_cell.angle_gamma   90.00
#
_symmetry.space_group_name_H-M   'P 1'
#
loop_
_entity.id
_entity.type
_entity.pdbx_description
1 polymer ?
#
loop_
_entity_poly.entity_id
_entity_poly.type
_entity_poly.pdbx_seq_one_letter_code
_entity_poly.pdbx_strand_id
1 'polypeptide(L)'
;MENQPTVRGRIFNYVLHRSSFPTPERPASRIFTDGGAFFNEDSTASTALSSVLWNPKSKKDDHCHKEVNAISLAGYGEYLLSNVGYNGWGSGITVGGNNFTWNYINNRAVSNNTALINYSSNFNEVDPTASNDHTLKYGNGITDGFTSPLFSYASGDSGSALSNGKHIRNMVFVGPQDSKNGYWVLFDEMTANTAGQTAHIALHPPSGTYSTVTSNQEYKWTMKKFSSVNVDLSIFLAT
;
A
#
# COMPACT_ATOMS: atom_id res chain seq x y z
N MET A 1 -31.35 30.97 -0.43
CA MET A 1 -30.66 29.75 0.00
C MET A 1 -30.61 28.80 -1.20
N GLU A 2 -29.89 29.17 -2.26
CA GLU A 2 -28.43 29.15 -2.42
C GLU A 2 -27.89 27.74 -2.73
N ASN A 3 -27.52 27.59 -4.01
CA ASN A 3 -26.68 26.58 -4.65
C ASN A 3 -25.81 25.73 -3.71
N GLN A 4 -26.33 24.57 -3.29
CA GLN A 4 -25.48 23.45 -2.90
C GLN A 4 -25.27 22.57 -4.15
N PRO A 5 -24.03 22.32 -4.60
CA PRO A 5 -23.80 21.40 -5.70
C PRO A 5 -24.34 20.03 -5.32
N THR A 6 -25.11 19.41 -6.21
CA THR A 6 -25.63 18.06 -6.04
C THR A 6 -24.47 17.11 -5.78
N VAL A 7 -24.42 16.54 -4.58
CA VAL A 7 -23.40 15.55 -4.20
C VAL A 7 -23.57 14.31 -5.10
N ARG A 8 -22.75 14.21 -6.15
CA ARG A 8 -22.61 13.01 -6.97
C ARG A 8 -21.84 11.98 -6.14
N GLY A 9 -22.38 10.77 -5.97
CA GLY A 9 -21.65 9.66 -5.32
C GLY A 9 -22.36 8.86 -4.24
N ARG A 10 -23.69 8.98 -4.04
CA ARG A 10 -24.41 8.05 -3.15
C ARG A 10 -24.73 6.75 -3.88
N ILE A 11 -24.61 5.60 -3.20
CA ILE A 11 -24.85 4.27 -3.79
C ILE A 11 -26.25 4.13 -4.44
N PHE A 12 -27.26 4.77 -3.86
CA PHE A 12 -28.62 4.80 -4.43
C PHE A 12 -28.69 5.50 -5.79
N ASN A 13 -27.80 6.45 -6.07
CA ASN A 13 -27.76 7.10 -7.38
C ASN A 13 -27.21 6.18 -8.47
N TYR A 14 -26.43 5.14 -8.11
CA TYR A 14 -25.94 4.13 -9.05
C TYR A 14 -27.00 3.07 -9.35
N VAL A 15 -27.75 2.62 -8.33
CA VAL A 15 -28.76 1.56 -8.50
C VAL A 15 -30.02 2.06 -9.22
N LEU A 16 -30.35 3.34 -9.08
CA LEU A 16 -31.58 3.93 -9.64
C LEU A 16 -31.33 4.72 -10.93
N HIS A 17 -30.14 4.61 -11.54
CA HIS A 17 -29.79 5.36 -12.73
C HIS A 17 -30.62 4.85 -13.94
N ARG A 18 -31.42 5.73 -14.55
CA ARG A 18 -32.31 5.39 -15.67
C ARG A 18 -31.69 5.57 -17.05
N SER A 19 -30.51 6.19 -17.13
CA SER A 19 -29.72 6.31 -18.35
C SER A 19 -28.50 5.38 -18.31
N SER A 20 -28.02 5.01 -19.49
CA SER A 20 -26.78 4.26 -19.65
C SER A 20 -25.62 4.99 -18.96
N PHE A 21 -24.73 4.22 -18.33
CA PHE A 21 -23.50 4.77 -17.77
C PHE A 21 -22.61 5.31 -18.89
N PRO A 22 -21.81 6.36 -18.60
CA PRO A 22 -20.76 6.78 -19.52
C PRO A 22 -19.81 5.61 -19.79
N THR A 23 -19.13 5.63 -20.94
CA THR A 23 -18.04 4.69 -21.21
C THR A 23 -17.06 4.74 -20.04
N PRO A 24 -16.68 3.59 -19.46
CA PRO A 24 -15.70 3.57 -18.38
C PRO A 24 -14.41 4.25 -18.80
N GLU A 25 -13.95 5.19 -17.98
CA GLU A 25 -12.67 5.86 -18.16
C GLU A 25 -11.68 5.35 -17.11
N ARG A 26 -10.40 5.27 -17.52
CA ARG A 26 -9.31 4.96 -16.61
C ARG A 26 -9.20 6.05 -15.54
N PRO A 27 -9.00 5.71 -14.26
CA PRO A 27 -8.70 6.71 -13.25
C PRO A 27 -7.30 7.30 -13.48
N ALA A 28 -7.22 8.61 -13.69
CA ALA A 28 -5.95 9.33 -13.70
C ALA A 28 -5.27 9.26 -12.31
N SER A 29 -3.93 9.40 -12.30
CA SER A 29 -3.19 9.58 -11.05
C SER A 29 -3.72 10.76 -10.26
N ARG A 30 -3.90 10.58 -8.95
CA ARG A 30 -4.47 11.60 -8.06
C ARG A 30 -3.94 11.49 -6.65
N ILE A 31 -3.71 12.65 -6.03
CA ILE A 31 -3.33 12.76 -4.63
C ILE A 31 -4.53 13.28 -3.83
N PHE A 32 -4.83 12.60 -2.73
CA PHE A 32 -5.78 13.04 -1.72
C PHE A 32 -5.02 13.23 -0.41
N THR A 33 -4.89 14.48 0.04
CA THR A 33 -4.20 14.83 1.30
C THR A 33 -4.74 14.04 2.49
N ASP A 34 -6.06 13.77 2.54
CA ASP A 34 -6.67 12.81 3.46
C ASP A 34 -7.10 11.55 2.70
N GLY A 35 -6.22 10.54 2.69
CA GLY A 35 -6.48 9.25 2.07
C GLY A 35 -5.20 8.62 1.56
N GLY A 36 -4.63 9.18 0.50
CA GLY A 36 -3.45 8.61 -0.14
C GLY A 36 -3.13 9.19 -1.51
N ALA A 37 -1.99 8.77 -2.05
CA ALA A 37 -1.56 9.08 -3.40
C ALA A 37 -1.74 7.85 -4.28
N PHE A 38 -2.48 8.00 -5.38
CA PHE A 38 -2.78 6.95 -6.34
C PHE A 38 -2.06 7.26 -7.65
N PHE A 39 -1.10 6.42 -8.04
CA PHE A 39 -0.35 6.59 -9.28
C PHE A 39 -0.66 5.46 -10.25
N ASN A 40 -1.08 5.82 -11.46
CA ASN A 40 -1.52 4.90 -12.50
C ASN A 40 -0.81 5.22 -13.82
N GLU A 41 -0.21 4.21 -14.45
CA GLU A 41 0.36 4.30 -15.80
C GLU A 41 -0.66 4.82 -16.80
N ASP A 42 -0.25 5.74 -17.69
CA ASP A 42 -1.10 6.29 -18.74
C ASP A 42 -1.41 5.32 -19.88
N SER A 43 -2.12 4.25 -19.53
CA SER A 43 -2.43 3.12 -20.39
C SER A 43 -3.76 2.49 -19.98
N THR A 44 -4.55 2.07 -20.96
CA THR A 44 -5.78 1.29 -20.75
C THR A 44 -5.54 -0.22 -20.77
N ALA A 45 -4.28 -0.65 -20.90
CA ALA A 45 -3.93 -2.05 -20.90
C ALA A 45 -4.29 -2.71 -19.55
N SER A 46 -4.76 -3.96 -19.59
CA SER A 46 -4.97 -4.77 -18.39
C SER A 46 -3.67 -5.08 -17.63
N THR A 47 -2.52 -4.77 -18.23
CA THR A 47 -1.18 -4.90 -17.68
C THR A 47 -0.62 -3.60 -17.10
N ALA A 48 -1.38 -2.50 -17.15
CA ALA A 48 -0.92 -1.19 -16.73
C ALA A 48 -0.52 -1.18 -15.24
N LEU A 49 0.52 -0.41 -14.92
CA LEU A 49 0.97 -0.25 -13.53
C LEU A 49 0.00 0.62 -12.73
N SER A 50 -0.24 0.22 -11.48
CA SER A 50 -1.04 0.99 -10.51
C SER A 50 -0.45 0.85 -9.12
N SER A 51 -0.54 1.92 -8.34
CA SER A 51 -0.03 1.95 -6.98
C SER A 51 -0.80 2.91 -6.11
N VAL A 52 -0.79 2.63 -4.81
CA VAL A 52 -1.27 3.54 -3.78
C VAL A 52 -0.23 3.67 -2.68
N LEU A 53 0.03 4.90 -2.22
CA LEU A 53 0.59 5.20 -0.92
C LEU A 53 -0.56 5.64 -0.02
N TRP A 54 -0.91 4.81 0.96
CA TRP A 54 -2.06 5.02 1.81
C TRP A 54 -1.66 5.75 3.10
N ASN A 55 -2.25 6.91 3.33
CA ASN A 55 -2.06 7.69 4.55
C ASN A 55 -3.33 8.55 4.80
N PRO A 56 -4.32 8.01 5.52
CA PRO A 56 -5.52 8.76 5.89
C PRO A 56 -5.23 9.65 7.10
N LYS A 57 -5.88 10.82 7.17
CA LYS A 57 -5.82 11.76 8.31
C LYS A 57 -6.97 11.54 9.28
N SER A 58 -8.15 11.25 8.74
CA SER A 58 -9.34 11.12 9.55
C SER A 58 -9.36 9.77 10.28
N LYS A 59 -9.71 9.79 11.57
CA LYS A 59 -10.04 8.59 12.34
C LYS A 59 -11.17 7.87 11.61
N LYS A 60 -10.92 6.66 11.12
CA LYS A 60 -11.90 5.86 10.41
C LYS A 60 -12.13 4.55 11.14
N ASP A 61 -13.33 4.04 10.88
CA ASP A 61 -14.05 3.02 11.63
C ASP A 61 -13.29 1.70 11.76
N ASP A 62 -13.94 0.72 12.38
CA ASP A 62 -13.30 -0.54 12.72
C ASP A 62 -12.80 -1.31 11.46
N HIS A 63 -13.31 -1.01 10.25
CA HIS A 63 -12.85 -1.57 8.96
C HIS A 63 -11.48 -1.03 8.49
N CYS A 64 -10.98 0.07 9.04
CA CYS A 64 -9.62 0.51 8.72
C CYS A 64 -8.58 -0.41 9.35
N HIS A 65 -7.42 -0.53 8.70
CA HIS A 65 -6.29 -1.31 9.21
C HIS A 65 -5.19 -0.38 9.72
N LYS A 66 -4.19 -0.93 10.42
CA LYS A 66 -3.00 -0.17 10.83
C LYS A 66 -1.99 -0.02 9.69
N GLU A 67 -2.44 0.56 8.58
CA GLU A 67 -1.70 0.60 7.31
C GLU A 67 -1.24 2.00 6.91
N VAL A 68 -0.95 2.86 7.91
CA VAL A 68 -0.39 4.19 7.66
C VAL A 68 0.95 4.06 6.94
N ASN A 69 1.15 4.85 5.89
CA ASN A 69 2.28 4.77 4.95
C ASN A 69 2.44 3.42 4.23
N ALA A 70 1.43 2.55 4.28
CA ALA A 70 1.49 1.32 3.52
C ALA A 70 1.35 1.59 2.01
N ILE A 71 1.99 0.73 1.21
CA ILE A 71 1.81 0.74 -0.25
C ILE A 71 1.07 -0.49 -0.74
N SER A 72 0.46 -0.41 -1.91
CA SER A 72 -0.01 -1.58 -2.65
C SER A 72 0.29 -1.36 -4.12
N LEU A 73 0.80 -2.39 -4.78
CA LEU A 73 1.33 -2.31 -6.14
C LEU A 73 0.66 -3.38 -7.01
N ALA A 74 0.23 -2.99 -8.20
CA ALA A 74 -0.25 -3.88 -9.24
C ALA A 74 0.39 -3.51 -10.58
N GLY A 75 0.55 -4.50 -11.44
CA GLY A 75 1.17 -4.30 -12.75
C GLY A 75 1.29 -5.62 -13.48
N TYR A 76 1.38 -5.55 -14.80
CA TYR A 76 1.52 -6.73 -15.66
C TYR A 76 0.41 -7.78 -15.48
N GLY A 77 -0.77 -7.35 -15.02
CA GLY A 77 -1.91 -8.23 -14.76
C GLY A 77 -1.84 -8.97 -13.41
N GLU A 78 -0.93 -8.61 -12.52
CA GLU A 78 -0.73 -9.24 -11.21
C GLU A 78 -0.74 -8.23 -10.05
N TYR A 79 -0.99 -8.72 -8.85
CA TYR A 79 -0.63 -8.01 -7.62
C TYR A 79 0.86 -8.22 -7.36
N LEU A 80 1.60 -7.13 -7.22
CA LEU A 80 3.05 -7.15 -6.98
C LEU A 80 3.36 -7.04 -5.49
N LEU A 81 2.66 -6.14 -4.78
CA LEU A 81 2.67 -6.03 -3.32
C LEU A 81 1.22 -5.90 -2.84
N SER A 82 0.85 -6.66 -1.81
CA SER A 82 -0.52 -6.68 -1.30
C SER A 82 -0.55 -6.41 0.21
N ASN A 83 -1.39 -5.48 0.64
CA ASN A 83 -1.71 -5.32 2.06
C ASN A 83 -2.63 -6.46 2.52
N VAL A 84 -2.58 -6.80 3.80
CA VAL A 84 -3.44 -7.85 4.36
C VAL A 84 -4.92 -7.49 4.27
N GLY A 85 -5.74 -8.50 4.03
CA GLY A 85 -7.20 -8.39 4.10
C GLY A 85 -7.87 -9.69 3.68
N TYR A 86 -9.16 -9.80 4.00
CA TYR A 86 -10.02 -10.85 3.47
C TYR A 86 -11.47 -10.36 3.46
N ASN A 87 -12.34 -11.11 2.78
CA ASN A 87 -13.78 -10.84 2.78
C ASN A 87 -14.42 -11.38 4.07
N GLY A 88 -14.33 -10.62 5.16
CA GLY A 88 -14.98 -10.92 6.42
C GLY A 88 -14.74 -9.85 7.48
N TRP A 89 -15.24 -10.10 8.69
CA TRP A 89 -15.23 -9.13 9.78
C TRP A 89 -15.03 -9.80 11.14
N GLY A 90 -14.23 -9.17 12.01
CA GLY A 90 -14.12 -9.49 13.42
C GLY A 90 -13.63 -10.89 13.77
N SER A 91 -13.10 -11.64 12.80
CA SER A 91 -12.70 -13.06 12.96
C SER A 91 -11.37 -13.33 12.26
N GLY A 92 -10.63 -14.31 12.77
CA GLY A 92 -9.47 -14.85 12.05
C GLY A 92 -9.90 -15.69 10.84
N ILE A 93 -8.94 -16.08 10.02
CA ILE A 93 -9.16 -16.97 8.86
C ILE A 93 -8.08 -18.04 8.80
N THR A 94 -8.48 -19.27 8.44
CA THR A 94 -7.54 -20.36 8.13
C THR A 94 -7.31 -20.44 6.64
N VAL A 95 -6.05 -20.28 6.22
CA VAL A 95 -5.64 -20.38 4.81
C VAL A 95 -4.38 -21.24 4.73
N GLY A 96 -4.40 -22.30 3.92
CA GLY A 96 -3.24 -23.17 3.72
C GLY A 96 -2.74 -23.85 5.01
N GLY A 97 -3.63 -24.07 5.99
CA GLY A 97 -3.27 -24.64 7.30
C GLY A 97 -2.79 -23.62 8.34
N ASN A 98 -2.62 -22.35 7.96
CA ASN A 98 -2.23 -21.27 8.85
C ASN A 98 -3.46 -20.54 9.40
N ASN A 99 -3.50 -20.29 10.71
CA ASN A 99 -4.62 -19.65 11.41
C ASN A 99 -4.31 -18.18 11.68
N PHE A 100 -4.55 -17.31 10.69
CA PHE A 100 -4.33 -15.88 10.82
C PHE A 100 -5.36 -15.25 11.76
N THR A 101 -4.91 -14.55 12.80
CA THR A 101 -5.81 -13.93 13.78
C THR A 101 -6.42 -12.64 13.23
N TRP A 102 -7.54 -12.21 13.83
CA TRP A 102 -8.08 -10.88 13.55
C TRP A 102 -7.07 -9.76 13.87
N ASN A 103 -6.16 -10.00 14.82
CA ASN A 103 -5.07 -9.07 15.10
C ASN A 103 -4.15 -8.91 13.90
N TYR A 104 -3.64 -10.02 13.34
CA TYR A 104 -2.83 -9.98 12.11
C TYR A 104 -3.55 -9.22 10.99
N ILE A 105 -4.83 -9.51 10.79
CA ILE A 105 -5.63 -8.97 9.67
C ILE A 105 -5.89 -7.47 9.82
N ASN A 106 -6.31 -7.01 10.99
CA ASN A 106 -6.88 -5.67 11.16
C ASN A 106 -6.02 -4.72 12.00
N ASN A 107 -5.20 -5.26 12.92
CA ASN A 107 -4.60 -4.51 14.02
C ASN A 107 -3.07 -4.56 14.06
N ARG A 108 -2.39 -5.01 13.01
CA ARG A 108 -0.93 -5.08 12.95
C ARG A 108 -0.45 -4.36 11.70
N ALA A 109 0.48 -3.44 11.86
CA ALA A 109 1.05 -2.69 10.75
C ALA A 109 1.99 -3.55 9.93
N VAL A 110 2.74 -4.46 10.59
CA VAL A 110 3.69 -5.36 9.95
C VAL A 110 3.07 -6.30 8.91
N SER A 111 1.76 -6.55 8.94
CA SER A 111 1.04 -7.33 7.91
C SER A 111 0.69 -6.50 6.66
N ASN A 112 1.12 -5.24 6.61
CA ASN A 112 0.96 -4.34 5.48
C ASN A 112 2.33 -3.91 4.96
N ASN A 113 2.38 -3.35 3.75
CA ASN A 113 3.62 -2.92 3.12
C ASN A 113 4.12 -1.59 3.69
N THR A 114 4.49 -1.53 4.98
CA THR A 114 4.89 -0.30 5.70
C THR A 114 6.24 -0.45 6.40
N ALA A 115 6.65 0.54 7.21
CA ALA A 115 7.88 0.48 8.00
C ALA A 115 7.60 0.69 9.49
N LEU A 116 8.42 0.07 10.34
CA LEU A 116 8.35 0.14 11.80
C LEU A 116 9.73 0.41 12.40
N ILE A 117 9.76 0.79 13.68
CA ILE A 117 10.99 1.07 14.43
C ILE A 117 11.16 0.02 15.51
N ASN A 118 12.30 -0.66 15.54
CA ASN A 118 12.64 -1.72 16.50
C ASN A 118 11.55 -2.79 16.63
N TYR A 119 10.91 -3.15 15.51
CA TYR A 119 9.92 -4.21 15.52
C TYR A 119 10.59 -5.58 15.63
N SER A 120 10.02 -6.44 16.47
CA SER A 120 10.57 -7.76 16.83
C SER A 120 11.00 -8.58 15.60
N SER A 121 12.21 -9.13 15.63
CA SER A 121 12.71 -10.08 14.63
C SER A 121 12.10 -11.48 14.78
N ASN A 122 11.49 -11.80 15.93
CA ASN A 122 10.75 -13.04 16.15
C ASN A 122 9.33 -12.88 15.59
N PHE A 123 9.24 -12.79 14.27
CA PHE A 123 7.99 -12.57 13.55
C PHE A 123 7.13 -13.84 13.59
N ASN A 124 6.00 -13.78 14.30
CA ASN A 124 4.93 -14.76 14.17
C ASN A 124 4.01 -14.31 13.04
N GLU A 125 4.09 -14.97 11.89
CA GLU A 125 3.36 -14.60 10.68
C GLU A 125 1.83 -14.68 10.83
N VAL A 126 1.32 -15.45 11.79
CA VAL A 126 -0.14 -15.61 11.96
C VAL A 126 -0.74 -14.77 13.09
N ASP A 127 0.08 -14.34 14.06
CA ASP A 127 -0.33 -13.44 15.16
C ASP A 127 0.88 -12.63 15.68
N PRO A 128 1.31 -11.60 14.93
CA PRO A 128 2.49 -10.84 15.29
C PRO A 128 2.22 -9.93 16.49
N THR A 129 3.29 -9.56 17.20
CA THR A 129 3.21 -8.80 18.46
C THR A 129 2.69 -7.37 18.25
N ALA A 130 2.05 -6.81 19.28
CA ALA A 130 1.71 -5.38 19.32
C ALA A 130 2.90 -4.50 19.77
N SER A 131 4.00 -5.09 20.25
CA SER A 131 5.17 -4.34 20.67
C SER A 131 5.80 -3.60 19.50
N ASN A 132 6.03 -2.29 19.65
CA ASN A 132 6.56 -1.40 18.60
C ASN A 132 5.74 -1.41 17.29
N ASP A 133 4.47 -1.81 17.36
CA ASP A 133 3.51 -1.71 16.26
C ASP A 133 2.99 -0.28 16.12
N HIS A 134 2.29 0.03 15.02
CA HIS A 134 1.50 1.26 14.97
C HIS A 134 0.44 1.24 16.08
N THR A 135 0.15 2.39 16.66
CA THR A 135 -0.91 2.56 17.66
C THR A 135 -2.19 3.12 17.04
N LEU A 136 -2.10 3.73 15.85
CA LEU A 136 -3.21 4.35 15.14
C LEU A 136 -3.38 3.77 13.73
N LYS A 137 -4.59 3.91 13.21
CA LYS A 137 -5.00 3.52 11.84
C LYS A 137 -5.00 4.71 10.86
N TYR A 138 -4.47 5.85 11.29
CA TYR A 138 -4.39 7.09 10.55
C TYR A 138 -3.10 7.84 10.90
N GLY A 139 -2.61 8.65 9.97
CA GLY A 139 -1.43 9.50 10.10
C GLY A 139 -1.75 10.97 9.85
N ASN A 140 -0.78 11.70 9.31
CA ASN A 140 -0.91 13.12 8.96
C ASN A 140 -1.30 13.37 7.50
N GLY A 141 -1.45 12.30 6.71
CA GLY A 141 -1.86 12.39 5.32
C GLY A 141 -0.70 12.40 4.34
N ILE A 142 -1.03 12.74 3.10
CA ILE A 142 -0.04 13.10 2.08
C ILE A 142 0.35 14.56 2.28
N THR A 143 1.62 14.82 2.59
CA THR A 143 2.14 16.15 2.96
C THR A 143 2.75 16.90 1.80
N ASP A 144 3.21 16.19 0.78
CA ASP A 144 3.76 16.77 -0.45
C ASP A 144 3.54 15.80 -1.62
N GLY A 145 3.58 16.30 -2.86
CA GLY A 145 3.52 15.48 -4.04
C GLY A 145 2.98 16.17 -5.29
N PHE A 146 3.16 15.49 -6.41
CA PHE A 146 2.61 15.85 -7.70
C PHE A 146 2.37 14.62 -8.55
N THR A 147 1.54 14.77 -9.59
CA THR A 147 1.31 13.73 -10.59
C THR A 147 1.72 14.22 -11.97
N SER A 148 2.25 13.30 -12.77
CA SER A 148 2.44 13.49 -14.21
C SER A 148 2.30 12.14 -14.92
N PRO A 149 2.16 12.10 -16.26
CA PRO A 149 1.97 10.85 -17.00
C PRO A 149 3.08 9.81 -16.79
N LEU A 150 4.34 10.26 -16.66
CA LEU A 150 5.51 9.36 -16.57
C LEU A 150 6.23 9.41 -15.22
N PHE A 151 6.03 10.47 -14.43
CA PHE A 151 6.77 10.65 -13.19
C PHE A 151 5.86 11.25 -12.12
N SER A 152 5.60 10.51 -11.05
CA SER A 152 4.77 10.99 -9.94
C SER A 152 5.49 10.81 -8.61
N TYR A 153 5.19 11.67 -7.66
CA TYR A 153 5.81 11.68 -6.34
C TYR A 153 4.79 12.01 -5.28
N ALA A 154 4.87 11.37 -4.13
CA ALA A 154 4.14 11.77 -2.93
C ALA A 154 4.91 11.41 -1.66
N SER A 155 4.71 12.22 -0.63
CA SER A 155 5.25 12.02 0.71
C SER A 155 4.12 11.79 1.70
N GLY A 156 4.17 10.68 2.43
CA GLY A 156 3.24 10.35 3.51
C GLY A 156 3.90 10.54 4.87
N ASP A 157 3.24 11.24 5.79
CA ASP A 157 3.70 11.43 7.17
C ASP A 157 2.91 10.53 8.12
N SER A 158 3.59 9.61 8.82
CA SER A 158 2.96 8.71 9.77
C SER A 158 2.23 9.42 10.90
N GLY A 159 2.57 10.69 11.17
CA GLY A 159 2.11 11.41 12.35
C GLY A 159 2.39 10.57 13.59
N SER A 160 1.40 10.50 14.48
CA SER A 160 1.49 9.75 15.74
C SER A 160 1.18 8.25 15.61
N ALA A 161 1.09 7.69 14.39
CA ALA A 161 0.81 6.27 14.22
C ALA A 161 1.90 5.40 14.85
N LEU A 162 3.17 5.76 14.69
CA LEU A 162 4.29 5.17 15.40
C LEU A 162 4.50 5.93 16.72
N SER A 163 4.35 5.26 17.86
CA SER A 163 4.54 5.89 19.17
C SER A 163 6.00 6.03 19.57
N ASN A 164 6.89 5.26 18.95
CA ASN A 164 8.32 5.19 19.27
C ASN A 164 9.21 5.95 18.27
N GLY A 165 8.62 6.76 17.38
CA GLY A 165 9.36 7.59 16.45
C GLY A 165 8.47 8.19 15.36
N LYS A 166 9.09 8.53 14.23
CA LYS A 166 8.45 9.10 13.05
C LYS A 166 8.87 8.34 11.80
N HIS A 167 7.93 8.19 10.87
CA HIS A 167 8.14 7.63 9.54
C HIS A 167 7.59 8.58 8.49
N ILE A 168 8.47 9.10 7.63
CA ILE A 168 8.08 9.71 6.36
C ILE A 168 8.36 8.69 5.26
N ARG A 169 7.36 8.40 4.43
CA ARG A 169 7.53 7.59 3.22
C ARG A 169 7.34 8.44 2.00
N ASN A 170 8.36 8.50 1.18
CA ASN A 170 8.32 9.06 -0.15
C ASN A 170 8.13 7.92 -1.16
N MET A 171 7.09 7.99 -1.98
CA MET A 171 6.87 7.07 -3.09
C MET A 171 7.05 7.83 -4.40
N VAL A 172 8.01 7.38 -5.21
CA VAL A 172 8.19 7.83 -6.59
C VAL A 172 7.69 6.74 -7.52
N PHE A 173 6.87 7.11 -8.49
CA PHE A 173 6.46 6.26 -9.59
C PHE A 173 7.12 6.74 -10.88
N VAL A 174 7.82 5.82 -11.56
CA VAL A 174 8.37 6.03 -12.89
C VAL A 174 7.63 5.11 -13.85
N GLY A 175 6.86 5.71 -14.76
CA GLY A 175 6.09 4.98 -15.76
C GLY A 175 6.99 4.30 -16.80
N PRO A 176 6.51 3.25 -17.47
CA PRO A 176 7.20 2.64 -18.60
C PRO A 176 7.47 3.66 -19.71
N GLN A 177 8.68 3.66 -20.26
CA GLN A 177 9.09 4.52 -21.38
C GLN A 177 10.22 3.85 -22.17
N ASP A 178 10.38 4.18 -23.45
CA ASP A 178 11.46 3.67 -24.31
C ASP A 178 11.63 2.14 -24.29
N SER A 179 10.49 1.43 -24.27
CA SER A 179 10.43 -0.04 -24.15
C SER A 179 11.07 -0.61 -22.88
N LYS A 180 11.21 0.21 -21.83
CA LYS A 180 11.65 -0.19 -20.50
C LYS A 180 10.47 -0.29 -19.55
N ASN A 181 10.58 -1.21 -18.60
CA ASN A 181 9.61 -1.38 -17.53
C ASN A 181 9.59 -0.14 -16.62
N GLY A 182 8.39 0.21 -16.13
CA GLY A 182 8.25 1.16 -15.05
C GLY A 182 8.67 0.56 -13.71
N TYR A 183 8.89 1.43 -12.73
CA TYR A 183 9.32 1.02 -11.39
C TYR A 183 8.88 2.03 -10.33
N TRP A 184 9.02 1.62 -9.07
CA TRP A 184 8.79 2.47 -7.91
C TRP A 184 10.07 2.63 -7.12
N VAL A 185 10.24 3.79 -6.50
CA VAL A 185 11.31 4.04 -5.54
C VAL A 185 10.68 4.47 -4.23
N LEU A 186 11.09 3.82 -3.13
CA LEU A 186 10.68 4.17 -1.79
C LEU A 186 11.86 4.82 -1.07
N PHE A 187 11.64 6.00 -0.50
CA PHE A 187 12.55 6.58 0.47
C PHE A 187 11.85 6.63 1.83
N ASP A 188 12.35 5.83 2.76
CA ASP A 188 11.84 5.76 4.13
C ASP A 188 12.75 6.56 5.05
N GLU A 189 12.25 7.71 5.52
CA GLU A 189 12.94 8.52 6.53
C GLU A 189 12.40 8.14 7.91
N MET A 190 13.21 7.40 8.66
CA MET A 190 12.87 6.87 9.98
C MET A 190 13.64 7.61 11.07
N THR A 191 12.92 8.22 12.01
CA THR A 191 13.53 8.85 13.18
C THR A 191 13.00 8.18 14.44
N ALA A 192 13.87 7.48 15.17
CA ALA A 192 13.51 6.85 16.44
C ALA A 192 13.60 7.86 17.60
N ASN A 193 12.68 7.75 18.57
CA ASN A 193 12.74 8.56 19.79
C ASN A 193 13.97 8.23 20.66
N THR A 194 14.47 7.00 20.55
CA THR A 194 15.67 6.52 21.22
C THR A 194 16.75 6.24 20.17
N ALA A 195 18.00 6.58 20.46
CA ALA A 195 19.11 6.27 19.55
C ALA A 195 19.38 4.75 19.46
N GLY A 196 20.00 4.33 18.35
CA GLY A 196 20.44 2.94 18.15
C GLY A 196 19.34 1.93 17.84
N GLN A 197 18.14 2.38 17.46
CA GLN A 197 17.04 1.52 17.07
C GLN A 197 17.15 1.11 15.60
N THR A 198 16.60 -0.05 15.26
CA THR A 198 16.57 -0.56 13.88
C THR A 198 15.33 -0.07 13.13
N ALA A 199 15.46 0.13 11.82
CA ALA A 199 14.31 0.26 10.93
C ALA A 199 13.91 -1.14 10.45
N HIS A 200 12.61 -1.42 10.41
CA HIS A 200 12.04 -2.66 9.89
C HIS A 200 11.13 -2.29 8.72
N ILE A 201 11.47 -2.72 7.50
CA ILE A 201 10.63 -2.52 6.32
C ILE A 201 9.90 -3.83 6.05
N ALA A 202 8.57 -3.79 6.08
CA ALA A 202 7.72 -4.92 5.72
C ALA A 202 7.20 -4.73 4.29
N LEU A 203 7.47 -5.70 3.42
CA LEU A 203 6.93 -5.78 2.07
C LEU A 203 6.42 -7.21 1.84
N HIS A 204 5.23 -7.32 1.28
CA HIS A 204 4.45 -8.56 1.13
C HIS A 204 4.12 -8.82 -0.34
N PRO A 205 5.07 -9.32 -1.14
CA PRO A 205 4.75 -9.91 -2.42
C PRO A 205 3.83 -11.12 -2.21
N PRO A 206 2.70 -11.23 -2.92
CA PRO A 206 1.72 -12.30 -2.69
C PRO A 206 2.13 -13.63 -3.34
N SER A 207 3.38 -14.04 -3.14
CA SER A 207 3.96 -15.27 -3.67
C SER A 207 5.01 -15.84 -2.71
N GLY A 208 4.97 -17.15 -2.48
CA GLY A 208 6.05 -17.87 -1.79
C GLY A 208 7.21 -18.25 -2.72
N THR A 209 7.09 -17.99 -4.02
CA THR A 209 8.15 -18.28 -5.00
C THR A 209 9.05 -17.06 -5.16
N TYR A 210 10.25 -17.15 -4.58
CA TYR A 210 11.25 -16.09 -4.67
C TYR A 210 12.67 -16.65 -4.73
N SER A 211 13.61 -15.77 -5.10
CA SER A 211 15.04 -16.04 -5.10
C SER A 211 15.81 -14.85 -4.56
N THR A 212 16.83 -15.11 -3.75
CA THR A 212 17.84 -14.10 -3.38
C THR A 212 18.82 -14.01 -4.54
N VAL A 213 18.82 -12.89 -5.27
CA VAL A 213 19.77 -12.65 -6.36
C VAL A 213 21.11 -12.23 -5.77
N THR A 214 21.08 -11.22 -4.89
CA THR A 214 22.23 -10.78 -4.09
C THR A 214 21.79 -10.53 -2.65
N SER A 215 22.43 -11.18 -1.68
CA SER A 215 22.06 -11.07 -0.26
C SER A 215 22.12 -9.62 0.23
N ASN A 216 21.08 -9.18 0.92
CA ASN A 216 20.89 -7.81 1.44
C ASN A 216 20.92 -6.72 0.35
N GLN A 217 20.69 -7.07 -0.92
CA GLN A 217 20.72 -6.11 -2.03
C GLN A 217 19.61 -6.35 -3.05
N GLU A 218 19.37 -7.59 -3.46
CA GLU A 218 18.41 -7.88 -4.52
C GLU A 218 17.68 -9.21 -4.28
N TYR A 219 16.36 -9.13 -4.34
CA TYR A 219 15.46 -10.26 -4.21
C TYR A 219 14.44 -10.22 -5.34
N LYS A 220 14.10 -11.38 -5.88
CA LYS A 220 13.14 -11.51 -6.97
C LYS A 220 12.01 -12.45 -6.59
N TRP A 221 10.77 -11.97 -6.68
CA TRP A 221 9.55 -12.77 -6.55
C TRP A 221 8.94 -13.04 -7.93
N THR A 222 8.31 -14.21 -8.06
CA THR A 222 7.54 -14.56 -9.25
C THR A 222 6.07 -14.70 -8.90
N MET A 223 5.22 -13.93 -9.58
CA MET A 223 3.77 -13.89 -9.42
C MET A 223 3.10 -14.53 -10.62
N LYS A 224 2.04 -15.30 -10.34
CA LYS A 224 1.21 -15.97 -11.34
C LYS A 224 -0.17 -16.29 -10.75
N LYS A 225 -0.84 -15.28 -10.18
CA LYS A 225 -2.14 -15.46 -9.53
C LYS A 225 -3.29 -15.31 -10.53
N PHE A 226 -3.18 -14.36 -11.45
CA PHE A 226 -4.26 -14.03 -12.38
C PHE A 226 -3.87 -14.25 -13.84
N SER A 227 -2.59 -14.09 -14.18
CA SER A 227 -2.05 -14.19 -15.52
C SER A 227 -1.61 -15.61 -15.86
N SER A 228 -1.55 -15.91 -17.16
CA SER A 228 -1.07 -17.20 -17.68
C SER A 228 0.46 -17.28 -17.80
N VAL A 229 1.14 -16.14 -17.63
CA VAL A 229 2.59 -15.96 -17.75
C VAL A 229 3.19 -15.61 -16.39
N ASN A 230 4.50 -15.75 -16.23
CA ASN A 230 5.17 -15.31 -15.01
C ASN A 230 5.37 -13.80 -15.06
N VAL A 231 5.08 -13.12 -13.95
CA VAL A 231 5.44 -11.72 -13.70
C VAL A 231 6.47 -11.68 -12.58
N ASP A 232 7.63 -11.08 -12.84
CA ASP A 232 8.70 -10.99 -11.84
C ASP A 232 8.74 -9.58 -11.20
N LEU A 233 8.79 -9.53 -9.87
CA LEU A 233 9.08 -8.32 -9.10
C LEU A 233 10.49 -8.42 -8.53
N SER A 234 11.36 -7.51 -8.94
CA SER A 234 12.69 -7.37 -8.34
C SER A 234 12.66 -6.22 -7.33
N ILE A 235 13.10 -6.49 -6.10
CA ILE A 235 13.25 -5.50 -5.03
C ILE A 235 14.73 -5.30 -4.78
N PHE A 236 15.17 -4.08 -5.00
CA PHE A 236 16.55 -3.63 -4.73
C PHE A 236 16.56 -2.87 -3.40
N LEU A 237 17.43 -3.29 -2.49
CA LEU A 237 17.69 -2.59 -1.24
C LEU A 237 18.88 -1.66 -1.45
N ALA A 238 18.66 -0.36 -1.25
CA ALA A 238 19.69 0.65 -1.21
C ALA A 238 19.70 1.28 0.19
N THR A 239 20.87 1.32 0.82
CA THR A 239 21.12 1.95 2.12
C THR A 239 22.26 2.95 2.00
#